data_AF-X1HPG0-F1
#
_entry.id   AF-X1HPG0-F1
#
_cell.length_a   1.000
_cell.length_b   1.000
_cell.length_c   1.000
_cell.angle_alpha   90.00
_cell.angle_beta   90.00
_cell.angle_gamma   90.00
#
_symmetry.space_group_name_H-M   'P 1'
#
loop_
_entity.id
_entity.type
_entity.pdbx_description
1 polymer ?
#
loop_
_entity_poly.entity_id
_entity_poly.type
_entity_poly.pdbx_seq_one_letter_code
_entity_poly.pdbx_strand_id
1 'polypeptide(L)' 'AKKFVPGEQLEIAINTAIAVGEPLLITGEPGTGKTQAAYYTAYQLDVEPLIHFQVKSDSQARDLLYYFDTVRYFH' A
#
# COMPACT_ATOMS: atom_id res chain seq x y z
N ALA A 1 1.26 -11.53 -4.85
CA ALA A 1 -0.11 -11.64 -4.32
C ALA A 1 -0.64 -13.08 -4.26
N LYS A 2 -0.94 -13.77 -5.38
CA LYS A 2 -1.67 -15.07 -5.40
C LYS A 2 -1.17 -16.22 -4.49
N LYS A 3 0.09 -16.20 -4.01
CA LYS A 3 0.66 -17.24 -3.14
C LYS A 3 0.88 -16.77 -1.69
N PHE A 4 0.62 -15.50 -1.38
CA PHE A 4 0.74 -14.99 -0.02
C PHE A 4 -0.54 -15.34 0.76
N VAL A 5 -0.38 -15.90 1.95
CA VAL A 5 -1.48 -16.22 2.86
C VAL A 5 -1.23 -15.42 4.14
N PRO A 6 -2.05 -14.40 4.44
CA PRO A 6 -1.91 -13.67 5.70
C PRO A 6 -2.23 -14.58 6.88
N GLY A 7 -1.58 -14.34 8.02
CA GLY A 7 -2.04 -14.92 9.28
C GLY A 7 -3.35 -14.27 9.73
N GLU A 8 -4.12 -14.98 10.56
CA GLU A 8 -5.45 -14.54 11.03
C GLU A 8 -5.44 -13.11 11.62
N GLN A 9 -4.45 -12.79 12.46
CA GLN A 9 -4.36 -11.45 13.06
C GLN A 9 -4.18 -10.34 12.02
N LEU A 10 -3.40 -10.60 10.96
CA LEU A 10 -3.18 -9.64 9.89
C LEU A 10 -4.46 -9.46 9.05
N GLU A 11 -5.18 -10.55 8.78
CA GLU A 11 -6.45 -10.50 8.07
C GLU A 11 -7.51 -9.71 8.84
N ILE A 12 -7.61 -9.92 10.16
CA ILE A 12 -8.49 -9.14 11.04
C ILE A 12 -8.13 -7.66 11.00
N ALA A 13 -6.83 -7.33 11.09
CA ALA A 13 -6.37 -5.94 11.05
C ALA A 13 -6.72 -5.25 9.73
N ILE A 14 -6.51 -5.94 8.59
CA ILE A 14 -6.87 -5.45 7.26
C ILE A 14 -8.38 -5.18 7.17
N ASN A 15 -9.20 -6.16 7.54
CA ASN A 15 -10.66 -6.03 7.46
C ASN A 15 -11.19 -4.94 8.40
N THR A 16 -10.59 -4.78 9.58
CA THR A 16 -10.95 -3.72 10.53
C THR A 16 -10.66 -2.34 9.96
N ALA A 17 -9.47 -2.14 9.38
CA ALA A 17 -9.09 -0.87 8.78
C ALA A 17 -10.04 -0.49 7.62
N ILE A 18 -10.41 -1.45 6.78
CA ILE A 18 -11.40 -1.26 5.70
C ILE A 18 -12.78 -0.90 6.28
N ALA A 19 -13.23 -1.61 7.31
CA ALA A 19 -14.55 -1.40 7.90
C ALA A 19 -14.68 -0.03 8.58
N VAL A 20 -13.62 0.47 9.22
CA VAL A 20 -13.61 1.77 9.88
C VAL A 20 -13.31 2.90 8.88
N GLY A 21 -12.65 2.59 7.75
CA GLY A 21 -12.22 3.60 6.78
C GLY A 21 -10.97 4.37 7.23
N GLU A 22 -10.14 3.76 8.07
CA GLU A 22 -8.94 4.38 8.67
C GLU A 22 -7.67 3.67 8.16
N PRO A 23 -6.54 4.37 8.06
CA PRO A 23 -5.29 3.79 7.54
C PRO A 23 -4.69 2.74 8.48
N LEU A 24 -4.16 1.66 7.90
CA LEU A 24 -3.46 0.60 8.62
C LEU A 24 -1.94 0.75 8.52
N LEU A 25 -1.26 0.93 9.64
CA LEU A 25 0.20 0.89 9.73
C LEU A 25 0.68 -0.52 10.14
N ILE A 26 1.46 -1.18 9.28
CA ILE A 26 2.01 -2.51 9.55
C ILE A 26 3.49 -2.41 9.94
N THR A 27 3.85 -2.91 11.12
CA THR A 27 5.22 -2.93 11.65
C THR A 27 5.75 -4.36 11.81
N GLY A 28 7.08 -4.52 11.97
CA GLY A 28 7.73 -5.80 12.26
C GLY A 28 9.06 -6.00 11.54
N GLU A 29 9.71 -7.12 11.79
CA GLU A 29 11.06 -7.43 11.28
C GLU A 29 11.17 -7.46 9.75
N PRO A 30 12.33 -7.12 9.16
CA PRO A 30 12.56 -7.28 7.73
C PRO A 30 12.19 -8.69 7.23
N GLY A 31 11.53 -8.79 6.08
CA GLY A 31 11.15 -10.09 5.49
C GLY A 31 9.84 -10.72 6.01
N THR A 32 9.12 -10.09 6.95
CA THR A 32 7.84 -10.64 7.48
C THR A 32 6.61 -10.45 6.57
N GLY A 33 6.80 -10.17 5.28
CA GLY A 33 5.70 -10.13 4.32
C GLY A 33 4.85 -8.85 4.31
N LYS A 34 5.24 -7.77 5.01
CA LYS A 34 4.54 -6.46 5.02
C LYS A 34 4.20 -5.94 3.62
N THR A 35 5.19 -5.91 2.73
CA THR A 35 4.99 -5.51 1.33
C THR A 35 4.00 -6.44 0.62
N GLN A 36 4.11 -7.75 0.85
CA GLN A 36 3.22 -8.73 0.22
C GLN A 36 1.78 -8.63 0.75
N ALA A 37 1.58 -8.22 2.00
CA ALA A 37 0.28 -7.93 2.56
C ALA A 37 -0.44 -6.83 1.77
N ALA A 38 0.23 -5.71 1.46
CA ALA A 38 -0.34 -4.64 0.66
C ALA A 38 -0.76 -5.12 -0.75
N TYR A 39 0.11 -5.86 -1.44
CA TYR A 39 -0.23 -6.43 -2.76
C TYR A 39 -1.34 -7.49 -2.69
N TYR A 40 -1.40 -8.28 -1.62
CA TYR A 40 -2.47 -9.24 -1.40
C TYR A 40 -3.81 -8.54 -1.19
N THR A 41 -3.86 -7.50 -0.34
CA THR A 41 -5.07 -6.73 -0.09
C THR A 41 -5.57 -6.05 -1.37
N ALA A 42 -4.69 -5.41 -2.14
CA ALA A 42 -5.05 -4.80 -3.42
C ALA A 42 -5.67 -5.83 -4.39
N TYR A 43 -5.06 -7.01 -4.52
CA TYR A 43 -5.58 -8.10 -5.34
C TYR A 43 -6.95 -8.62 -4.87
N GLN A 44 -7.17 -8.77 -3.55
CA GLN A 44 -8.46 -9.22 -3.01
C GLN A 44 -9.58 -8.20 -3.22
N LEU A 45 -9.25 -6.91 -3.21
CA LEU A 45 -10.21 -5.83 -3.39
C LEU A 45 -10.40 -5.41 -4.85
N ASP A 46 -9.69 -6.04 -5.80
CA ASP A 46 -9.65 -5.64 -7.22
C ASP A 46 -9.23 -4.15 -7.40
N VAL A 47 -8.33 -3.67 -6.54
CA VAL A 47 -7.80 -2.30 -6.55
C VAL A 47 -6.39 -2.33 -7.12
N GLU A 48 -6.31 -2.42 -8.44
CA GLU A 48 -5.05 -2.35 -9.19
C GLU A 48 -5.06 -1.16 -10.18
N PRO A 49 -3.95 -0.42 -10.32
CA PRO A 49 -2.63 -0.66 -9.70
C PRO A 49 -2.52 -0.14 -8.26
N LEU A 50 -1.83 -0.90 -7.39
CA LEU A 50 -1.44 -0.43 -6.05
C LEU A 50 -0.49 0.76 -6.16
N ILE A 51 -0.81 1.86 -5.46
CA ILE A 51 0.09 2.99 -5.33
C ILE A 51 1.26 2.59 -4.43
N HIS A 52 2.45 2.44 -5.01
CA HIS A 52 3.67 2.12 -4.29
C HIS A 52 4.57 3.36 -4.17
N PHE A 53 4.86 3.76 -2.94
CA PHE A 53 5.81 4.84 -2.64
C PHE A 53 6.85 4.38 -1.64
N GLN A 54 8.13 4.53 -1.98
CA GLN A 54 9.25 4.21 -1.09
C GLN A 54 9.88 5.49 -0.54
N VAL A 55 9.78 5.68 0.78
CA VAL A 55 10.43 6.80 1.48
C VAL A 55 11.90 6.49 1.74
N LYS A 56 12.78 7.46 1.48
CA LYS A 56 14.22 7.45 1.73
C LYS A 56 14.62 8.71 2.50
N SER A 57 15.85 8.77 2.99
CA SER A 57 16.35 9.92 3.78
C SER A 57 16.39 11.24 3.03
N ASP A 58 16.42 11.20 1.69
CA ASP A 58 16.40 12.35 0.79
C ASP A 58 15.01 12.65 0.21
N SER A 59 13.98 11.88 0.60
CA SER A 59 12.59 12.13 0.17
C SER A 59 12.07 13.42 0.77
N GLN A 60 11.46 14.26 -0.08
CA GLN A 60 10.86 15.52 0.32
C GLN A 60 9.34 15.41 0.33
N ALA A 61 8.67 16.25 1.12
CA ALA A 61 7.20 16.28 1.19
C ALA A 61 6.55 16.45 -0.19
N ARG A 62 7.22 17.20 -1.07
CA ARG A 62 6.76 17.41 -2.44
C ARG A 62 6.73 16.11 -3.25
N ASP A 63 7.66 15.19 -3.01
CA ASP A 63 7.74 13.89 -3.70
C ASP A 63 6.57 12.97 -3.31
N LEU A 64 5.95 13.20 -2.14
CA LEU A 64 4.76 12.49 -1.67
C LEU A 64 3.45 13.00 -2.29
N LEU A 65 3.46 14.18 -2.91
CA LEU A 65 2.27 14.75 -3.54
C LEU A 65 2.12 14.22 -4.96
N TYR A 66 0.87 13.94 -5.36
CA TYR A 66 0.56 13.57 -6.73
C TYR A 66 0.87 14.76 -7.66
N TYR A 67 1.87 14.62 -8.52
CA TYR A 67 2.18 15.61 -9.55
C TYR A 67 1.39 15.31 -10.82
N PHE A 68 0.44 16.18 -11.13
CA PHE A 68 -0.23 16.19 -12.42
C PHE A 68 0.57 17.07 -13.40
N ASP A 69 1.28 16.45 -14.33
CA ASP A 69 1.96 17.17 -15.41
C ASP A 69 0.95 17.57 -16.49
N THR A 70 0.46 18.80 -16.38
CA THR A 70 -0.51 19.39 -17.31
C THR A 70 0.06 19.55 -18.73
N VAL A 71 1.37 19.61 -18.92
CA VAL A 71 2.00 19.84 -20.23
C VAL A 71 2.09 18.53 -21.02
N ARG A 72 2.43 17.42 -20.36
CA ARG A 72 2.41 16.08 -20.99
C ARG A 72 1.01 15.57 -21.32
N TYR A 73 -0.03 16.13 -20.72
CA TYR A 73 -1.41 15.74 -20.98
C TYR A 73 -1.91 16.16 -22.38
N PHE A 74 -1.35 17.23 -22.96
CA PHE A 74 -1.77 17.77 -24.26
C PHE A 74 -0.90 17.34 -25.45
N HIS A 75 0.11 16.49 -25.23
CA HIS A 75 1.04 16.02 -26.26
C HIS A 75 0.84 14.54 -26.57
#